data_AF-A0AAF0WPR1-F1
#
_entry.id   AF-A0AAF0WPR1-F1
#
_cell.length_a   1.000
_cell.length_b   1.000
_cell.length_c   1.000
_cell.angle_alpha   90.00
_cell.angle_beta   90.00
_cell.angle_gamma   90.00
#
_symmetry.space_group_name_H-M   'P 1'
#
loop_
_entity.id
_entity.type
_entity.pdbx_description
1 polymer ?
#
loop_
_entity_poly.entity_id
_entity_poly.type
_entity_poly.pdbx_seq_one_letter_code
_entity_poly.pdbx_strand_id
1 'polypeptide(L)'
;MEKPRSQWSRSSFRFICKSDQFVNNQCEVFNSSIKKYRDLPIISMLKGIHIDVMSRIQKRRNKMQASYALNPICPNAMRRLNKAIEASKGCHVVWSGGSKYLVTVTEGGFEMVVDLDAQRCACKKWELSGIPCYHACACIAWAKKRFEPYIHKSYTKDVFLECYSYIIEPICGESEWAPTNFPRPLPPTIKAQTGRPKKKRNKTSDVPQVGATKLTRKNSYLRCTYCLEANHNTRTCQARVR
;
A
#
# COMPACT_ATOMS: atom_id res chain seq x y z
N MET A 1 0.24 -4.50 -27.15
CA MET A 1 -1.04 -3.90 -26.71
C MET A 1 -0.74 -2.74 -25.81
N GLU A 2 -1.15 -1.55 -26.21
CA GLU A 2 -1.01 -0.33 -25.40
C GLU A 2 -2.05 -0.38 -24.27
N LYS A 3 -1.61 -0.25 -23.01
CA LYS A 3 -2.54 -0.27 -21.88
C LYS A 3 -3.34 1.03 -21.88
N PRO A 4 -4.68 0.99 -21.70
CA PRO A 4 -5.50 2.20 -21.72
C PRO A 4 -5.09 3.14 -20.59
N ARG A 5 -5.11 4.45 -20.86
CA ARG A 5 -4.63 5.51 -19.95
C ARG A 5 -5.33 5.48 -18.58
N SER A 6 -6.58 5.02 -18.53
CA SER A 6 -7.36 4.80 -17.32
C SER A 6 -6.79 3.76 -16.35
N GLN A 7 -5.81 2.95 -16.79
CA GLN A 7 -5.17 1.92 -15.97
C GLN A 7 -3.78 2.32 -15.43
N TRP A 8 -3.19 3.43 -15.88
CA TRP A 8 -1.85 3.82 -15.44
C TRP A 8 -1.66 5.31 -15.19
N SER A 9 -2.52 6.20 -15.71
CA SER A 9 -2.40 7.65 -15.51
C SER A 9 -3.45 8.16 -14.52
N ARG A 10 -2.99 8.74 -13.41
CA ARG A 10 -3.85 9.33 -12.37
C ARG A 10 -4.88 10.33 -12.91
N SER A 11 -4.53 11.08 -13.95
CA SER A 11 -5.42 12.08 -14.54
C SER A 11 -6.65 11.49 -15.27
N SER A 12 -6.60 10.20 -15.57
CA SER A 12 -7.62 9.44 -16.34
C SER A 12 -8.31 8.36 -15.51
N PHE A 13 -8.07 8.33 -14.20
CA PHE A 13 -8.71 7.38 -13.29
C PHE A 13 -10.16 7.74 -13.03
N ARG A 14 -10.99 6.72 -12.82
CA ARG A 14 -12.38 6.89 -12.40
C ARG A 14 -12.43 7.40 -10.96
N PHE A 15 -13.38 8.28 -10.68
CA PHE A 15 -13.55 8.89 -9.35
C PHE A 15 -14.49 8.12 -8.42
N ILE A 16 -14.86 6.88 -8.79
CA ILE A 16 -15.87 6.08 -8.07
C ILE A 16 -15.33 5.59 -6.71
N CYS A 17 -14.12 5.04 -6.68
CA CYS A 17 -13.60 4.37 -5.49
C CYS A 17 -13.14 5.31 -4.37
N LYS A 18 -13.08 6.63 -4.64
CA LYS A 18 -12.62 7.68 -3.70
C LYS A 18 -11.34 7.31 -2.94
N SER A 19 -10.41 6.67 -3.65
CA SER A 19 -9.12 6.23 -3.12
C SER A 19 -8.03 6.53 -4.15
N ASP A 20 -6.98 7.19 -3.70
CA ASP A 20 -5.77 7.46 -4.49
C ASP A 20 -4.67 6.40 -4.30
N GLN A 21 -4.99 5.30 -3.61
CA GLN A 21 -4.10 4.14 -3.48
C GLN A 21 -4.17 3.25 -4.72
N PHE A 22 -3.18 3.41 -5.60
CA PHE A 22 -3.04 2.63 -6.84
C PHE A 22 -1.67 1.95 -6.91
N VAL A 23 -1.25 1.32 -5.82
CA VAL A 23 0.05 0.62 -5.74
C VAL A 23 -0.16 -0.85 -5.40
N ASN A 24 0.77 -1.71 -5.84
CA ASN A 24 0.77 -3.16 -5.54
C ASN A 24 0.80 -3.49 -4.04
N ASN A 25 0.90 -2.46 -3.19
CA ASN A 25 0.99 -2.56 -1.73
C ASN A 25 -0.07 -3.48 -1.14
N GLN A 26 -1.26 -3.59 -1.74
CA GLN A 26 -2.28 -4.53 -1.25
C GLN A 26 -1.84 -5.99 -1.40
N CYS A 27 -1.27 -6.36 -2.55
CA CYS A 27 -0.72 -7.69 -2.78
C CYS A 27 0.51 -7.93 -1.90
N GLU A 28 1.36 -6.92 -1.69
CA GLU A 28 2.54 -7.05 -0.83
C GLU A 28 2.16 -7.24 0.65
N VAL A 29 1.20 -6.45 1.14
CA VAL A 29 0.66 -6.55 2.51
C VAL A 29 -0.02 -7.90 2.72
N PHE A 30 -0.84 -8.34 1.75
CA PHE A 30 -1.47 -9.66 1.82
C PHE A 30 -0.41 -10.77 1.87
N ASN A 31 0.54 -10.77 0.93
CA ASN A 31 1.63 -11.74 0.90
C ASN A 31 2.43 -11.76 2.20
N SER A 32 2.74 -10.59 2.75
CA SER A 32 3.44 -10.49 4.04
C SER A 32 2.64 -11.14 5.16
N SER A 33 1.32 -10.88 5.23
CA SER A 33 0.45 -11.42 6.28
C SER A 33 0.36 -12.94 6.27
N ILE A 34 0.29 -13.57 5.09
CA ILE A 34 0.19 -15.03 4.99
C ILE A 34 1.54 -15.75 5.07
N LYS A 35 2.67 -15.01 5.09
CA LYS A 35 4.01 -15.60 5.02
C LYS A 35 4.32 -16.58 6.14
N LYS A 36 3.78 -16.35 7.34
CA LYS A 36 3.93 -17.25 8.50
C LYS A 36 3.17 -18.57 8.36
N TYR A 37 2.14 -18.62 7.51
CA TYR A 37 1.28 -19.80 7.34
C TYR A 37 1.64 -20.65 6.12
N ARG A 38 2.32 -20.06 5.14
CA ARG A 38 2.59 -20.69 3.82
C ARG A 38 3.40 -21.98 3.87
N ASP A 39 4.17 -22.21 4.93
CA ASP A 39 4.99 -23.42 5.08
C ASP A 39 4.29 -24.50 5.93
N LEU A 40 3.04 -24.28 6.36
CA LEU A 40 2.28 -25.23 7.20
C LEU A 40 1.50 -26.24 6.35
N PRO A 41 1.13 -27.42 6.91
CA PRO A 41 0.14 -28.30 6.29
C PRO A 41 -1.15 -27.55 5.94
N ILE A 42 -1.83 -27.96 4.87
CA ILE A 42 -2.95 -27.19 4.29
C ILE A 42 -4.03 -26.83 5.32
N ILE A 43 -4.38 -27.77 6.20
CA ILE A 43 -5.38 -27.59 7.26
C ILE A 43 -4.89 -26.54 8.27
N SER A 44 -3.65 -26.67 8.76
CA SER A 44 -3.03 -25.72 9.69
C SER A 44 -2.87 -24.32 9.08
N MET A 45 -2.52 -24.24 7.79
CA MET A 45 -2.44 -22.98 7.05
C MET A 45 -3.80 -22.27 7.01
N LEU A 46 -4.86 -22.99 6.61
CA LEU A 46 -6.21 -22.44 6.52
C LEU A 46 -6.76 -22.02 7.89
N LYS A 47 -6.59 -22.86 8.93
CA LYS A 47 -6.93 -22.51 10.32
C LYS A 47 -6.21 -21.25 10.78
N GLY A 48 -4.90 -21.17 10.51
CA GLY A 48 -4.09 -20.01 10.88
C GLY A 48 -4.57 -18.72 10.21
N ILE A 49 -4.84 -18.77 8.91
CA ILE A 49 -5.38 -17.63 8.16
C ILE A 49 -6.77 -17.24 8.68
N HIS A 50 -7.64 -18.22 8.91
CA HIS A 50 -8.98 -18.01 9.44
C HIS A 50 -8.97 -17.24 10.76
N ILE A 51 -8.19 -17.72 11.74
CA ILE A 51 -8.01 -17.07 13.04
C ILE A 51 -7.46 -15.65 12.89
N ASP A 52 -6.49 -15.45 12.00
CA ASP A 52 -5.87 -14.14 11.77
C ASP A 52 -6.86 -13.13 11.20
N VAL A 53 -7.68 -13.53 10.23
CA VAL A 53 -8.70 -12.65 9.63
C VAL A 53 -9.78 -12.31 10.65
N MET A 54 -10.29 -13.32 11.38
CA MET A 54 -11.25 -13.15 12.48
C MET A 54 -10.72 -12.15 13.53
N SER A 55 -9.50 -12.38 14.04
CA SER A 55 -8.85 -11.48 15.00
C SER A 55 -8.64 -10.07 14.44
N ARG A 56 -8.29 -9.96 13.16
CA ARG A 56 -8.04 -8.67 12.50
C ARG A 56 -9.31 -7.84 12.36
N ILE A 57 -10.44 -8.45 11.96
CA ILE A 57 -11.73 -7.77 11.88
C ILE A 57 -12.09 -7.21 13.25
N GLN A 58 -12.05 -8.04 14.31
CA GLN A 58 -12.38 -7.60 15.65
C GLN A 58 -11.46 -6.50 16.17
N LYS A 59 -10.14 -6.63 15.99
CA LYS A 59 -9.16 -5.60 16.39
C LYS A 59 -9.42 -4.27 15.69
N ARG A 60 -9.79 -4.29 14.40
CA ARG A 60 -10.09 -3.06 13.64
C ARG A 60 -11.37 -2.41 14.13
N ARG A 61 -12.43 -3.19 14.37
CA ARG A 61 -13.69 -2.73 14.94
C ARG A 61 -13.50 -2.11 16.32
N ASN A 62 -12.91 -2.85 17.26
CA ASN A 62 -12.65 -2.39 18.63
C ASN A 62 -11.81 -1.11 18.64
N LYS A 63 -10.77 -1.04 17.81
CA LYS A 63 -9.93 0.15 17.70
C LYS A 63 -10.70 1.38 17.21
N MET A 64 -11.67 1.20 16.31
CA MET A 64 -12.50 2.31 15.84
C MET A 64 -13.53 2.72 16.88
N GLN A 65 -14.17 1.75 17.56
CA GLN A 65 -15.13 2.03 18.65
C GLN A 65 -14.45 2.75 19.83
N ALA A 66 -13.23 2.33 20.19
CA ALA A 66 -12.43 2.98 21.23
C ALA A 66 -11.88 4.36 20.81
N SER A 67 -12.00 4.73 19.53
CA SER A 67 -11.56 6.05 19.06
C SER A 67 -12.55 7.12 19.51
N TYR A 68 -12.29 7.65 20.70
CA TYR A 68 -13.07 8.66 21.45
C TYR A 68 -13.21 10.04 20.77
N ALA A 69 -12.77 10.22 19.52
CA ALA A 69 -12.85 11.53 18.88
C ALA A 69 -14.32 11.88 18.63
N LEU A 70 -14.77 13.02 19.17
CA LEU A 70 -16.07 13.66 18.92
C LEU A 70 -16.37 13.81 17.40
N ASN A 71 -15.35 13.71 16.56
CA ASN A 71 -15.45 13.84 15.12
C ASN A 71 -15.96 12.53 14.47
N PRO A 72 -17.01 12.59 13.62
CA PRO A 72 -17.55 11.44 12.90
C PRO A 72 -16.61 10.88 11.81
N ILE A 73 -15.48 11.54 11.53
CA ILE A 73 -14.53 11.14 10.50
C ILE A 73 -13.44 10.20 11.05
N CYS A 74 -13.02 9.23 10.23
CA CYS A 74 -11.95 8.30 10.54
C CYS A 74 -10.62 9.04 10.83
N PRO A 75 -9.85 8.64 11.88
CA PRO A 75 -8.61 9.32 12.27
C PRO A 75 -7.56 9.44 11.17
N ASN A 76 -7.48 8.46 10.25
CA ASN A 76 -6.54 8.52 9.13
C ASN A 76 -6.93 9.62 8.11
N ALA A 77 -8.22 9.70 7.77
CA ALA A 77 -8.72 10.75 6.88
C ALA A 77 -8.49 12.13 7.50
N MET A 78 -8.77 12.29 8.81
CA MET A 78 -8.50 13.53 9.52
C MET A 78 -7.01 13.91 9.51
N ARG A 79 -6.12 12.94 9.71
CA ARG A 79 -4.66 13.18 9.62
C ARG A 79 -4.25 13.65 8.22
N ARG A 80 -4.84 13.07 7.16
CA ARG A 80 -4.57 13.48 5.77
C ARG A 80 -5.10 14.89 5.50
N LEU A 81 -6.30 15.20 6.00
CA LEU A 81 -6.89 16.53 5.92
C LEU A 81 -6.00 17.56 6.62
N ASN A 82 -5.57 17.31 7.86
CA ASN A 82 -4.72 18.24 8.61
C ASN A 82 -3.41 18.56 7.88
N LYS A 83 -2.80 17.56 7.22
CA LYS A 83 -1.63 17.80 6.36
C LYS A 83 -1.95 18.70 5.16
N ALA A 84 -3.14 18.55 4.57
CA ALA A 84 -3.58 19.40 3.46
C ALA A 84 -3.91 20.83 3.93
N ILE A 85 -4.47 20.99 5.13
CA ILE A 85 -4.70 22.29 5.77
C ILE A 85 -3.37 23.00 6.05
N GLU A 86 -2.37 22.27 6.54
CA GLU A 86 -1.05 22.88 6.78
C GLU A 86 -0.42 23.36 5.47
N ALA A 87 -0.47 22.53 4.42
CA ALA A 87 0.02 22.90 3.09
C ALA A 87 -0.79 24.01 2.40
N SER A 88 -2.04 24.27 2.83
CA SER A 88 -2.86 25.30 2.21
C SER A 88 -2.46 26.73 2.60
N LYS A 89 -1.57 26.90 3.58
CA LYS A 89 -1.07 28.21 4.01
C LYS A 89 -0.28 28.94 2.90
N GLY A 90 0.36 28.20 1.99
CA GLY A 90 1.07 28.74 0.83
C GLY A 90 0.19 28.97 -0.40
N CYS A 91 -1.10 29.24 -0.21
CA CYS A 91 -2.06 29.45 -1.30
C CYS A 91 -2.70 30.83 -1.16
N HIS A 92 -2.90 31.50 -2.30
CA HIS A 92 -3.62 32.76 -2.38
C HIS A 92 -4.94 32.49 -3.10
N VAL A 93 -6.06 32.93 -2.52
CA VAL A 93 -7.40 32.59 -2.98
C VAL A 93 -8.08 33.86 -3.49
N VAL A 94 -8.57 33.80 -4.73
CA VAL A 94 -9.42 34.82 -5.34
C VAL A 94 -10.79 34.19 -5.59
N TRP A 95 -11.83 34.82 -5.04
CA TRP A 95 -13.20 34.36 -5.22
C TRP A 95 -13.79 34.91 -6.53
N SER A 96 -14.25 34.02 -7.41
CA SER A 96 -14.82 34.40 -8.71
C SER A 96 -16.34 34.63 -8.67
N GLY A 97 -16.97 34.53 -7.50
CA GLY A 97 -18.44 34.52 -7.35
C GLY A 97 -19.02 33.10 -7.29
N GLY A 98 -20.11 32.93 -6.53
CA GLY A 98 -20.75 31.62 -6.32
C GLY A 98 -19.85 30.63 -5.58
N SER A 99 -19.78 29.38 -6.07
CA SER A 99 -19.02 28.28 -5.46
C SER A 99 -17.57 28.15 -5.94
N LYS A 100 -17.13 29.01 -6.87
CA LYS A 100 -15.87 28.89 -7.60
C LYS A 100 -14.80 29.85 -7.10
N TYR A 101 -13.57 29.36 -7.09
CA TYR A 101 -12.38 30.05 -6.61
C TYR A 101 -11.21 29.78 -7.53
N LEU A 102 -10.38 30.81 -7.73
CA LEU A 102 -9.06 30.69 -8.32
C LEU A 102 -8.05 30.64 -7.17
N VAL A 103 -7.18 29.63 -7.18
CA VAL A 103 -6.13 29.45 -6.17
C VAL A 103 -4.78 29.53 -6.85
N THR A 104 -3.95 30.49 -6.43
CA THR A 104 -2.57 30.64 -6.87
C THR A 104 -1.66 30.04 -5.81
N VAL A 105 -0.80 29.09 -6.18
CA VAL A 105 0.14 28.45 -5.25
C VAL A 105 1.45 29.24 -5.26
N THR A 106 1.92 29.65 -4.07
CA THR A 106 3.16 30.42 -3.93
C THR A 106 4.37 29.63 -4.44
N GLU A 107 4.38 28.32 -4.19
CA GLU A 107 5.36 27.40 -4.77
C GLU A 107 4.99 27.01 -6.21
N GLY A 108 5.73 27.53 -7.18
CA GLY A 108 5.62 27.17 -8.60
C GLY A 108 4.66 28.03 -9.42
N GLY A 109 3.88 28.92 -8.81
CA GLY A 109 3.11 29.95 -9.53
C GLY A 109 1.94 29.43 -10.37
N PHE A 110 1.53 28.17 -10.20
CA PHE A 110 0.41 27.61 -10.95
C PHE A 110 -0.93 28.00 -10.33
N GLU A 111 -1.91 28.22 -11.20
CA GLU A 111 -3.27 28.55 -10.82
C GLU A 111 -4.19 27.32 -10.93
N MET A 112 -5.08 27.18 -9.96
CA MET A 112 -5.99 26.05 -9.83
C MET A 112 -7.40 26.54 -9.59
N VAL A 113 -8.33 26.07 -10.43
CA VAL A 113 -9.76 26.31 -10.21
C VAL A 113 -10.30 25.29 -9.21
N VAL A 114 -11.01 25.78 -8.19
CA VAL A 114 -11.70 25.00 -7.17
C VAL A 114 -13.18 25.34 -7.19
N ASP A 115 -14.03 24.32 -7.15
CA ASP A 115 -15.48 24.45 -7.00
C ASP A 115 -15.89 23.71 -5.72
N LEU A 116 -16.33 24.45 -4.71
CA LEU A 116 -16.66 23.88 -3.40
C LEU A 116 -17.95 23.07 -3.42
N ASP A 117 -18.96 23.50 -4.19
CA ASP A 117 -20.26 22.84 -4.23
C ASP A 117 -20.19 21.55 -5.04
N ALA A 118 -19.46 21.58 -6.16
CA ALA A 118 -19.16 20.38 -6.93
C ALA A 118 -18.10 19.48 -6.29
N GLN A 119 -17.52 19.90 -5.15
CA GLN A 119 -16.40 19.23 -4.47
C GLN A 119 -15.25 18.86 -5.41
N ARG A 120 -14.90 19.81 -6.29
CA ARG A 120 -13.96 19.59 -7.40
C ARG A 120 -12.78 20.55 -7.33
N CYS A 121 -11.62 20.04 -7.72
CA CYS A 121 -10.43 20.86 -7.93
C CYS A 121 -9.75 20.42 -9.23
N ALA A 122 -9.24 21.38 -10.01
CA ALA A 122 -8.52 21.13 -11.25
C ALA A 122 -7.33 20.16 -11.08
N CYS A 123 -6.77 20.05 -9.87
CA CYS A 123 -5.72 19.06 -9.57
C CYS A 123 -6.22 17.60 -9.50
N LYS A 124 -7.54 17.35 -9.60
CA LYS A 124 -8.24 16.05 -9.54
C LYS A 124 -8.06 15.25 -8.24
N LYS A 125 -7.18 15.67 -7.34
CA LYS A 125 -6.85 14.95 -6.10
C LYS A 125 -8.07 14.82 -5.17
N TRP A 126 -8.91 15.84 -5.10
CA TRP A 126 -10.12 15.80 -4.29
C TRP A 126 -11.13 14.80 -4.85
N GLU A 127 -11.42 14.85 -6.16
CA GLU A 127 -12.31 13.90 -6.83
C GLU A 127 -11.84 12.45 -6.69
N LEU A 128 -10.52 12.22 -6.80
CA LEU A 128 -9.89 10.90 -6.70
C LEU A 128 -9.89 10.35 -5.28
N SER A 129 -9.50 11.16 -4.30
CA SER A 129 -9.29 10.69 -2.92
C SER A 129 -10.52 10.86 -2.03
N GLY A 130 -11.50 11.66 -2.42
CA GLY A 130 -12.64 12.04 -1.57
C GLY A 130 -12.27 12.90 -0.36
N ILE A 131 -11.01 13.37 -0.26
CA ILE A 131 -10.53 14.25 0.80
C ILE A 131 -10.08 15.57 0.14
N PRO A 132 -10.46 16.74 0.67
CA PRO A 132 -10.01 18.03 0.15
C PRO A 132 -8.49 18.07 -0.07
N CYS A 133 -8.08 18.53 -1.24
CA CYS A 133 -6.67 18.85 -1.50
C CYS A 133 -6.31 20.18 -0.83
N TYR A 134 -5.03 20.53 -0.77
CA TYR A 134 -4.60 21.77 -0.12
C TYR A 134 -5.18 23.03 -0.79
N HIS A 135 -5.40 23.04 -2.12
CA HIS A 135 -6.13 24.12 -2.79
C HIS A 135 -7.57 24.25 -2.28
N ALA A 136 -8.28 23.12 -2.17
CA ALA A 136 -9.64 23.10 -1.65
C ALA A 136 -9.68 23.51 -0.18
N CYS A 137 -8.71 23.09 0.63
CA CYS A 137 -8.58 23.53 2.01
C CYS A 137 -8.40 25.05 2.11
N ALA A 138 -7.60 25.67 1.22
CA ALA A 138 -7.44 27.12 1.18
C ALA A 138 -8.79 27.82 0.94
N CYS A 139 -9.59 27.35 -0.03
CA CYS A 139 -10.90 27.92 -0.32
C CYS A 139 -11.90 27.72 0.83
N ILE A 140 -11.92 26.53 1.46
CA ILE A 140 -12.80 26.24 2.60
C ILE A 140 -12.45 27.16 3.79
N ALA A 141 -11.16 27.34 4.07
CA ALA A 141 -10.68 28.22 5.12
C ALA A 141 -11.01 29.68 4.83
N TRP A 142 -10.81 30.14 3.59
CA TRP A 142 -11.17 31.48 3.15
C TRP A 142 -12.67 31.75 3.31
N ALA A 143 -13.50 30.77 2.94
CA ALA A 143 -14.96 30.83 3.10
C ALA A 143 -15.43 30.66 4.56
N LYS A 144 -14.51 30.48 5.52
CA LYS A 144 -14.79 30.25 6.95
C LYS A 144 -15.75 29.08 7.20
N LYS A 145 -15.69 28.04 6.36
CA LYS A 145 -16.54 26.84 6.47
C LYS A 145 -15.80 25.73 7.22
N ARG A 146 -16.58 24.80 7.77
CA ARG A 146 -16.07 23.55 8.35
C ARG A 146 -15.56 22.61 7.26
N PHE A 147 -14.52 21.84 7.53
CA PHE A 147 -13.91 20.93 6.56
C PHE A 147 -14.61 19.57 6.48
N GLU A 148 -15.20 19.12 7.58
CA GLU A 148 -15.78 17.78 7.72
C GLU A 148 -16.87 17.47 6.66
N PRO A 149 -17.78 18.39 6.30
CA PRO A 149 -18.78 18.16 5.25
C PRO A 149 -18.20 17.93 3.84
N TYR A 150 -16.94 18.33 3.63
CA TYR A 150 -16.25 18.22 2.35
C TYR A 150 -15.46 16.91 2.20
N ILE A 151 -15.48 16.06 3.23
CA ILE A 151 -14.90 14.72 3.18
C ILE A 151 -15.97 13.72 2.72
N HIS A 152 -15.60 12.85 1.80
CA HIS A 152 -16.50 11.81 1.30
C HIS A 152 -16.96 10.84 2.40
N LYS A 153 -18.25 10.47 2.36
CA LYS A 153 -18.91 9.59 3.34
C LYS A 153 -18.20 8.26 3.63
N SER A 154 -17.44 7.73 2.68
CA SER A 154 -16.63 6.50 2.85
C SER A 154 -15.57 6.60 3.95
N TYR A 155 -15.23 7.82 4.40
CA TYR A 155 -14.29 8.05 5.49
C TYR A 155 -14.96 8.30 6.84
N THR A 156 -16.28 8.19 6.94
CA THR A 156 -16.98 8.26 8.23
C THR A 156 -16.71 7.02 9.06
N LYS A 157 -16.78 7.17 10.38
CA LYS A 157 -16.65 6.06 11.32
C LYS A 157 -17.78 5.06 11.16
N ASP A 158 -18.99 5.51 10.86
CA ASP A 158 -20.17 4.65 10.73
C ASP A 158 -20.00 3.68 9.56
N VAL A 159 -19.64 4.19 8.38
CA VAL A 159 -19.36 3.35 7.20
C VAL A 159 -18.19 2.41 7.47
N PHE A 160 -17.18 2.86 8.22
CA PHE A 160 -16.08 1.97 8.63
C PHE A 160 -16.60 0.83 9.54
N LEU A 161 -17.38 1.14 10.56
CA LEU A 161 -17.93 0.13 11.48
C LEU A 161 -18.90 -0.82 10.79
N GLU A 162 -19.66 -0.33 9.81
CA GLU A 162 -20.51 -1.13 8.94
C GLU A 162 -19.69 -2.11 8.09
N CYS A 163 -18.58 -1.65 7.49
CA CYS A 163 -17.66 -2.51 6.73
C CYS A 163 -17.04 -3.63 7.58
N TYR A 164 -16.91 -3.43 8.89
CA TYR A 164 -16.42 -4.42 9.86
C TYR A 164 -17.54 -4.91 10.80
N SER A 165 -18.79 -4.90 10.34
CA SER A 165 -19.93 -5.42 11.12
C SER A 165 -20.05 -6.93 11.02
N TYR A 166 -19.77 -7.49 9.83
CA TYR A 166 -19.80 -8.92 9.58
C TYR A 166 -18.66 -9.63 10.32
N ILE A 167 -19.03 -10.67 11.05
CA ILE A 167 -18.10 -11.56 11.74
C ILE A 167 -17.74 -12.75 10.87
N ILE A 168 -16.58 -13.34 11.15
CA ILE A 168 -16.22 -14.66 10.65
C ILE A 168 -16.50 -15.63 11.80
N GLU A 169 -17.39 -16.58 11.57
CA GLU A 169 -17.80 -17.56 12.57
C GLU A 169 -16.62 -18.46 12.98
N PRO A 170 -16.48 -18.81 14.27
CA PRO A 170 -15.48 -19.76 14.70
C PRO A 170 -15.79 -21.15 14.12
N ILE A 171 -14.73 -21.89 13.80
CA ILE A 171 -14.82 -23.28 13.31
C ILE A 171 -14.39 -24.20 14.45
N CYS A 172 -15.20 -25.23 14.74
CA CYS A 172 -14.88 -26.22 15.75
C CYS A 172 -13.59 -27.01 15.43
N GLY A 173 -13.07 -27.72 16.42
CA GLY A 173 -11.92 -28.60 16.28
C GLY A 173 -12.17 -29.74 15.29
N GLU A 174 -11.10 -30.38 14.84
CA GLU A 174 -11.17 -31.52 13.90
C GLU A 174 -12.00 -32.69 14.43
N SER A 175 -12.10 -32.84 15.76
CA SER A 175 -12.95 -33.86 16.40
C SER A 175 -14.43 -33.68 16.11
N GLU A 176 -14.88 -32.46 15.85
CA GLU A 176 -16.29 -32.11 15.63
C GLU A 176 -16.66 -32.02 14.15
N TRP A 177 -15.71 -32.27 13.24
CA TRP A 177 -15.96 -32.14 11.81
C TRP A 177 -16.76 -33.32 11.28
N ALA A 178 -17.80 -33.02 10.51
CA ALA A 178 -18.58 -34.06 9.84
C ALA A 178 -17.67 -34.89 8.92
N PRO A 179 -17.77 -36.23 8.96
CA PRO A 179 -17.02 -37.09 8.04
C PRO A 179 -17.44 -36.79 6.60
N THR A 180 -16.45 -36.75 5.70
CA THR A 180 -16.68 -36.44 4.29
C THR A 180 -16.46 -37.68 3.43
N ASN A 181 -17.33 -37.90 2.45
CA ASN A 181 -17.19 -38.98 1.46
C ASN A 181 -16.20 -38.63 0.32
N PHE A 182 -15.56 -37.45 0.37
CA PHE A 182 -14.57 -37.06 -0.62
C PHE A 182 -13.32 -37.95 -0.54
N PRO A 183 -12.68 -38.24 -1.68
CA PRO A 183 -11.45 -39.02 -1.70
C PRO A 183 -10.37 -38.33 -0.87
N ARG A 184 -9.60 -39.12 -0.12
CA ARG A 184 -8.47 -38.58 0.64
C ARG A 184 -7.46 -37.96 -0.33
N PRO A 185 -6.92 -36.77 0.00
CA PRO A 185 -5.89 -36.17 -0.83
C PRO A 185 -4.71 -37.13 -0.94
N LEU A 186 -4.26 -37.36 -2.18
CA LEU A 186 -3.07 -38.15 -2.44
C LEU A 186 -1.85 -37.46 -1.79
N PRO A 187 -0.85 -38.23 -1.33
CA PRO A 187 0.38 -37.64 -0.84
C PRO A 187 0.99 -36.75 -1.94
N PRO A 188 1.60 -35.61 -1.58
CA PRO A 188 2.29 -34.77 -2.55
C PRO A 188 3.32 -35.60 -3.31
N THR A 189 3.38 -35.44 -4.64
CA THR A 189 4.44 -36.08 -5.42
C THR A 189 5.78 -35.56 -4.93
N ILE A 190 6.57 -36.41 -4.28
CA ILE A 190 7.89 -36.05 -3.75
C ILE A 190 8.82 -35.84 -4.95
N LYS A 191 9.00 -34.58 -5.35
CA LYS A 191 10.07 -34.20 -6.27
C LYS A 191 11.29 -33.85 -5.44
N ALA A 192 12.47 -34.37 -5.81
CA ALA A 192 13.73 -33.93 -5.23
C ALA A 192 13.84 -32.40 -5.40
N GLN A 193 13.82 -31.65 -4.29
CA GLN A 193 13.87 -30.20 -4.35
C GLN A 193 15.26 -29.78 -4.83
N THR A 194 15.32 -29.02 -5.93
CA THR A 194 16.54 -28.34 -6.40
C THR A 194 16.95 -27.26 -5.40
N GLY A 195 17.54 -27.66 -4.27
CA GLY A 195 17.97 -26.78 -3.18
C GLY A 195 16.81 -26.04 -2.49
N ARG A 196 17.03 -25.62 -1.24
CA ARG A 196 16.04 -24.84 -0.47
C ARG A 196 15.83 -23.46 -1.13
N PRO A 197 14.66 -23.14 -1.68
CA PRO A 197 14.38 -21.80 -2.19
C PRO A 197 14.44 -20.80 -1.03
N LYS A 198 15.16 -19.69 -1.22
CA LYS A 198 15.29 -18.67 -0.18
C LYS A 198 13.93 -18.03 0.10
N LYS A 199 13.49 -18.00 1.38
CA LYS A 199 12.24 -17.34 1.82
C LYS A 199 12.18 -15.82 1.54
N LYS A 200 13.27 -15.22 1.10
CA LYS A 200 13.36 -13.81 0.68
C LYS A 200 13.80 -13.78 -0.78
N ARG A 201 13.03 -13.09 -1.62
CA ARG A 201 13.40 -12.76 -3.00
C ARG A 201 14.74 -12.02 -2.99
N ASN A 202 15.63 -12.36 -3.92
CA ASN A 202 16.87 -11.61 -4.13
C ASN A 202 16.51 -10.24 -4.72
N LYS A 203 16.76 -9.15 -4.00
CA LYS A 203 16.39 -7.78 -4.42
C LYS A 203 17.37 -7.17 -5.43
N THR A 204 18.43 -7.88 -5.78
CA THR A 204 19.55 -7.35 -6.58
C THR A 204 19.24 -7.16 -8.07
N SER A 205 18.18 -7.79 -8.59
CA SER A 205 17.81 -7.67 -10.02
C SER A 205 16.91 -6.47 -10.32
N ASP A 206 16.12 -5.99 -9.35
CA ASP A 206 14.96 -5.13 -9.65
C ASP A 206 14.97 -3.77 -8.95
N VAL A 207 15.97 -3.46 -8.12
CA VAL A 207 16.04 -2.19 -7.36
C VAL A 207 17.47 -1.65 -7.33
N PRO A 208 17.72 -0.41 -7.79
CA PRO A 208 18.99 0.28 -7.55
C PRO A 208 19.24 0.37 -6.04
N GLN A 209 20.37 -0.16 -5.57
CA GLN A 209 20.74 -0.09 -4.15
C GLN A 209 21.13 1.35 -3.81
N VAL A 210 20.19 2.15 -3.31
CA VAL A 210 20.47 3.49 -2.79
C VAL A 210 21.28 3.34 -1.49
N GLY A 211 22.50 3.91 -1.46
CA GLY A 211 23.36 3.92 -0.27
C GLY A 211 24.32 2.73 -0.11
N ALA A 212 24.72 2.07 -1.20
CA ALA A 212 25.76 1.03 -1.13
C ALA A 212 27.12 1.62 -0.71
N THR A 213 27.49 1.50 0.56
CA THR A 213 28.78 1.95 1.11
C THR A 213 29.96 1.02 0.74
N LYS A 214 29.68 -0.06 0.00
CA LYS A 214 30.67 -1.05 -0.41
C LYS A 214 30.54 -1.31 -1.91
N LEU A 215 31.65 -1.15 -2.63
CA LEU A 215 31.76 -1.51 -4.05
C LEU A 215 31.36 -2.98 -4.25
N THR A 216 30.40 -3.23 -5.12
CA THR A 216 30.03 -4.59 -5.52
C THR A 216 31.16 -5.21 -6.33
N ARG A 217 31.61 -6.43 -5.98
CA ARG A 217 32.55 -7.25 -6.79
C ARG A 217 31.92 -7.80 -8.08
N LYS A 218 31.10 -6.99 -8.78
CA LYS A 218 30.70 -7.30 -10.16
C LYS A 218 31.81 -6.73 -11.04
N ASN A 219 32.40 -7.58 -11.88
CA ASN A 219 33.51 -7.28 -12.81
C ASN A 219 34.94 -7.15 -12.22
N SER A 220 35.22 -7.65 -11.01
CA SER A 220 36.61 -7.81 -10.57
C SER A 220 37.16 -9.16 -11.04
N TYR A 221 38.07 -9.16 -12.01
CA TYR A 221 38.82 -10.36 -12.38
C TYR A 221 39.79 -10.72 -11.25
N LEU A 222 39.78 -11.99 -10.84
CA LEU A 222 40.67 -12.51 -9.81
C LEU A 222 42.08 -12.58 -10.42
N ARG A 223 43.05 -11.80 -9.91
CA ARG A 223 44.43 -11.83 -10.43
C ARG A 223 45.31 -12.69 -9.53
N CYS A 224 46.00 -13.66 -10.11
CA CYS A 224 46.88 -14.56 -9.38
C CYS A 224 48.12 -13.79 -8.90
N THR A 225 48.47 -13.85 -7.62
CA THR A 225 49.65 -13.12 -7.13
C THR A 225 50.98 -13.79 -7.49
N TYR A 226 50.94 -15.02 -8.00
CA TYR A 226 52.14 -15.78 -8.40
C TYR A 226 52.50 -15.59 -9.87
N CYS A 227 51.56 -15.85 -10.79
CA CYS A 227 51.81 -15.69 -12.24
C CYS A 227 51.25 -14.39 -12.82
N LEU A 228 50.60 -13.55 -12.00
CA LEU A 228 50.02 -12.25 -12.39
C LEU A 228 48.92 -12.30 -13.46
N GLU A 229 48.49 -13.50 -13.84
CA GLU A 229 47.40 -13.74 -14.79
C GLU A 229 46.01 -13.62 -14.15
N ALA A 230 45.02 -13.31 -14.97
CA ALA A 230 43.63 -13.13 -14.54
C ALA A 230 42.87 -14.46 -14.42
N ASN A 231 41.70 -14.39 -13.76
CA ASN A 231 40.69 -15.43 -13.59
C ASN A 231 41.04 -16.63 -12.69
N HIS A 232 42.12 -16.58 -11.92
CA HIS A 232 42.43 -17.60 -10.92
C HIS A 232 43.25 -17.03 -9.76
N ASN A 233 43.40 -17.79 -8.67
CA ASN A 233 44.22 -17.40 -7.53
C ASN A 233 45.43 -18.32 -7.38
N THR A 234 46.33 -17.95 -6.48
CA THR A 234 47.59 -18.66 -6.23
C THR A 234 47.43 -20.11 -5.80
N ARG A 235 46.26 -20.50 -5.25
CA ARG A 235 45.96 -21.88 -4.86
C ARG A 235 45.59 -22.77 -6.04
N THR A 236 45.06 -22.18 -7.11
CA THR A 236 44.63 -22.90 -8.33
C THR A 236 45.54 -22.57 -9.53
N CYS A 237 46.73 -22.03 -9.26
CA CYS A 237 47.69 -21.62 -10.28
C CYS A 237 48.44 -22.83 -10.82
N GLN A 238 48.28 -23.12 -12.12
CA GLN A 238 48.95 -24.24 -12.78
C GLN A 238 50.47 -24.06 -12.89
N ALA A 239 50.96 -22.82 -12.89
CA ALA A 239 52.40 -22.52 -12.86
C ALA A 239 53.06 -22.92 -11.52
N ARG A 240 52.26 -23.29 -10.50
CA ARG A 240 52.71 -23.73 -9.18
C ARG A 240 52.78 -25.25 -9.04
N VAL A 241 52.35 -26.01 -10.06
CA VAL A 241 52.33 -27.48 -10.09
C VAL A 241 53.58 -28.03 -10.80
N ARG A 242 54.73 -27.39 -10.59
CA ARG A 242 56.05 -27.94 -10.95
C ARG A 242 56.98 -27.81 -9.76
#